data_AF-H2C3Q4-F1
#
_entry.id   AF-H2C3Q4-F1
#
_cell.length_a   1.000
_cell.length_b   1.000
_cell.length_c   1.000
_cell.angle_alpha   90.00
_cell.angle_beta   90.00
_cell.angle_gamma   90.00
#
_symmetry.space_group_name_H-M   'P 1'
#
loop_
_entity.id
_entity.type
_entity.pdbx_description
1 polymer ?
#
loop_
_entity_poly.entity_id
_entity_poly.type
_entity_poly.pdbx_seq_one_letter_code
_entity_poly.pdbx_strand_id
1 'polypeptide(L)'
;MNGILAGYRKLKELVGDVHIFVKEDLYTLVGVSKVGCKDRSKIVDRVLEEVYKHGDEFLLTVLIMDGEAYKKLKGDLGREVSEEELVQAN
;
A
#
# COMPACT_ATOMS: atom_id res chain seq x y z
N MET A 1 -7.45 -5.77 -10.77
CA MET A 1 -6.31 -5.26 -10.00
C MET A 1 -6.12 -3.74 -10.10
N ASN A 2 -6.87 -3.01 -10.94
CA ASN A 2 -6.76 -1.55 -11.12
C ASN A 2 -6.85 -0.72 -9.82
N GLY A 3 -7.70 -1.13 -8.86
CA GLY A 3 -7.81 -0.44 -7.56
C GLY A 3 -6.54 -0.52 -6.73
N ILE A 4 -5.86 -1.67 -6.67
CA ILE A 4 -4.60 -1.83 -5.93
C ILE A 4 -3.50 -0.94 -6.52
N LEU A 5 -3.38 -0.91 -7.85
CA LEU A 5 -2.43 -0.05 -8.54
C LEU A 5 -2.72 1.44 -8.30
N ALA A 6 -3.99 1.83 -8.34
CA ALA A 6 -4.41 3.20 -8.04
C ALA A 6 -4.08 3.59 -6.59
N GLY A 7 -4.35 2.70 -5.64
CA GLY A 7 -3.99 2.85 -4.23
C GLY A 7 -2.48 2.98 -4.02
N TYR A 8 -1.69 2.13 -4.67
CA TYR A 8 -0.23 2.20 -4.63
C TYR A 8 0.28 3.55 -5.12
N ARG A 9 -0.18 4.01 -6.28
CA ARG A 9 0.22 5.30 -6.86
C ARG A 9 -0.18 6.48 -5.99
N LYS A 10 -1.39 6.44 -5.43
CA LYS A 10 -1.84 7.47 -4.49
C LYS A 10 -0.99 7.48 -3.23
N LEU A 11 -0.68 6.32 -2.67
CA LEU A 11 0.20 6.24 -1.50
C LEU A 11 1.61 6.78 -1.83
N LYS A 12 2.16 6.42 -2.99
CA LYS A 12 3.47 6.89 -3.48
C LYS A 12 3.51 8.40 -3.66
N GLU A 13 2.44 9.00 -4.18
CA GLU A 13 2.28 10.47 -4.25
C GLU A 13 2.33 11.12 -2.86
N LEU A 14 1.75 10.49 -1.84
CA LEU A 14 1.59 11.06 -0.50
C LEU A 14 2.82 10.86 0.40
N VAL A 15 3.55 9.75 0.26
CA VAL A 15 4.66 9.39 1.16
C VAL A 15 6.00 9.18 0.47
N GLY A 16 6.05 9.08 -0.85
CA GLY A 16 7.26 8.85 -1.65
C GLY A 16 7.72 7.39 -1.67
N ASP A 17 8.15 6.88 -0.52
CA ASP A 17 8.70 5.51 -0.39
C ASP A 17 7.60 4.49 -0.10
N VAL A 18 7.33 3.61 -1.06
CA VAL A 18 6.23 2.65 -1.00
C VAL A 18 6.61 1.29 -1.56
N HIS A 19 6.26 0.26 -0.81
CA HIS A 19 6.43 -1.14 -1.15
C HIS A 19 5.09 -1.85 -1.21
N ILE A 20 5.04 -2.96 -1.93
CA ILE A 20 3.84 -3.78 -2.10
C ILE A 20 4.21 -5.21 -1.80
N PHE A 21 3.41 -5.84 -0.95
CA PHE A 21 3.57 -7.24 -0.61
C PHE A 21 2.29 -8.00 -0.93
N VAL A 22 2.46 -9.26 -1.34
CA VAL A 22 1.36 -10.19 -1.58
C VAL A 22 1.57 -11.42 -0.71
N LYS A 23 0.52 -11.77 0.04
CA LYS A 23 0.45 -13.01 0.82
C LYS A 23 -0.89 -13.67 0.52
N GLU A 24 -0.82 -14.81 -0.17
CA GLU A 24 -2.01 -15.46 -0.75
C GLU A 24 -2.73 -14.45 -1.68
N ASP A 25 -3.98 -14.08 -1.39
CA ASP A 25 -4.75 -13.11 -2.18
C ASP A 25 -4.74 -11.69 -1.56
N LEU A 26 -4.07 -11.50 -0.41
CA LEU A 26 -4.03 -10.22 0.30
C LEU A 26 -2.89 -9.34 -0.23
N TYR A 27 -3.26 -8.15 -0.71
CA TYR A 27 -2.31 -7.09 -1.04
C TYR A 27 -2.06 -6.19 0.17
N THR A 28 -0.78 -5.92 0.47
CA THR A 28 -0.37 -4.98 1.51
C THR A 28 0.44 -3.86 0.89
N LEU A 29 -0.08 -2.63 0.95
CA LEU A 29 0.62 -1.41 0.56
C LEU A 29 1.32 -0.81 1.78
N VAL A 30 2.63 -0.61 1.70
CA VAL A 30 3.44 -0.12 2.83
C VAL A 30 4.10 1.19 2.47
N GLY A 31 3.66 2.28 3.10
CA GLY A 31 4.32 3.57 3.04
C GLY A 31 5.37 3.71 4.14
N VAL A 32 6.63 3.95 3.76
CA VAL A 32 7.74 4.10 4.71
C VAL A 32 7.99 5.59 4.95
N SER A 33 7.36 6.15 5.98
CA SER A 33 7.46 7.57 6.29
C SER A 33 7.22 7.87 7.76
N LYS A 34 7.93 8.88 8.27
CA LYS A 34 7.75 9.37 9.65
C LYS A 34 6.63 10.40 9.68
N VAL A 35 5.41 9.91 9.83
CA VAL A 35 4.19 10.72 9.94
C VAL A 35 3.51 10.54 11.30
N GLY A 36 2.90 11.62 11.81
CA GLY A 36 2.11 11.60 13.04
C GLY A 36 0.80 10.83 12.86
N CYS A 37 0.21 10.33 13.95
CA CYS A 37 -0.98 9.46 13.90
C CYS A 37 -2.18 10.09 13.18
N LYS A 38 -2.40 11.40 13.36
CA LYS A 38 -3.47 12.14 12.68
C LYS A 38 -3.31 12.15 11.16
N ASP A 39 -2.08 12.29 10.68
CA ASP A 39 -1.79 12.33 9.26
C ASP A 39 -1.78 10.93 8.65
N ARG A 40 -1.41 9.90 9.42
CA ARG A 40 -1.54 8.49 8.99
C ARG A 40 -2.95 8.15 8.59
N SER A 41 -3.94 8.45 9.44
CA SER A 41 -5.35 8.16 9.13
C SER A 41 -5.77 8.82 7.83
N LYS A 42 -5.48 10.11 7.66
CA LYS A 42 -5.83 10.86 6.45
C LYS A 42 -5.19 10.29 5.19
N ILE A 43 -3.94 9.82 5.27
CA ILE A 43 -3.26 9.20 4.13
C ILE A 43 -3.96 7.89 3.77
N VAL A 44 -4.25 7.04 4.75
CA VAL A 44 -4.98 5.78 4.52
C VAL A 44 -6.35 6.04 3.90
N ASP A 45 -7.12 6.99 4.46
CA ASP A 45 -8.45 7.35 3.95
C ASP A 45 -8.38 7.78 2.48
N ARG A 46 -7.44 8.67 2.12
CA ARG A 46 -7.24 9.12 0.73
C ARG A 46 -6.80 8.02 -0.22
N VAL A 47 -6.05 7.03 0.27
CA VAL A 47 -5.66 5.85 -0.52
C VAL A 47 -6.87 4.98 -0.79
N LEU A 48 -7.67 4.70 0.24
CA LEU A 48 -8.89 3.89 0.10
C LEU A 48 -9.93 4.57 -0.80
N GLU A 49 -10.12 5.89 -0.67
CA GLU A 49 -10.97 6.67 -1.58
C GLU A 49 -10.55 6.51 -3.05
N GLU A 50 -9.24 6.44 -3.33
CA GLU A 50 -8.76 6.22 -4.69
C GLU A 50 -9.02 4.78 -5.16
N VAL A 51 -8.79 3.79 -4.29
CA VAL A 51 -9.07 2.37 -4.56
C VAL A 51 -10.55 2.16 -4.91
N TYR A 52 -11.46 2.78 -4.15
CA TYR A 52 -12.91 2.61 -4.32
C TYR A 52 -13.46 3.16 -5.64
N LYS A 53 -12.73 4.05 -6.34
CA LYS A 53 -13.11 4.47 -7.70
C LYS A 53 -13.06 3.33 -8.71
N HIS A 54 -12.40 2.22 -8.37
CA HIS A 54 -12.16 1.09 -9.26
C HIS A 54 -12.93 -0.18 -8.83
N GLY A 55 -13.71 -0.14 -7.77
CA GLY A 55 -14.51 -1.25 -7.26
C GLY A 55 -14.78 -1.16 -5.76
N ASP A 56 -15.70 -1.97 -5.26
CA ASP A 56 -16.13 -1.92 -3.86
C ASP A 56 -15.50 -3.03 -3.00
N GLU A 57 -14.88 -4.02 -3.62
CA GLU A 57 -14.33 -5.20 -2.94
C GLU A 57 -12.86 -5.43 -3.33
N PHE A 58 -11.95 -5.15 -2.40
CA PHE A 58 -10.52 -5.42 -2.54
C PHE A 58 -9.96 -6.01 -1.25
N LEU A 59 -9.23 -7.12 -1.36
CA LEU A 59 -8.47 -7.67 -0.24
C LEU A 59 -7.16 -6.88 -0.09
N LEU A 60 -7.25 -5.75 0.62
CA LEU A 60 -6.20 -4.75 0.72
C LEU A 60 -5.93 -4.35 2.17
N THR A 61 -4.66 -4.26 2.54
CA THR A 61 -4.18 -3.62 3.78
C THR A 61 -3.28 -2.44 3.41
N VAL A 62 -3.47 -1.29 4.07
CA VAL A 62 -2.59 -0.12 3.93
C VAL A 62 -1.89 0.13 5.25
N LEU A 63 -0.56 0.08 5.23
CA LEU A 63 0.30 0.33 6.39
C LEU A 63 1.14 1.58 6.15
N ILE A 64 1.29 2.40 7.19
CA ILE A 64 2.24 3.49 7.21
C ILE A 64 3.10 3.34 8.46
N MET A 65 4.39 3.14 8.25
CA MET A 65 5.34 2.85 9.32
C MET A 65 6.66 3.58 9.07
N ASP A 66 7.42 3.79 10.13
CA ASP A 66 8.77 4.34 9.99
C ASP A 66 9.75 3.27 9.47
N GLY A 67 10.94 3.72 9.08
CA GLY A 67 11.97 2.85 8.52
C GLY A 67 12.50 1.78 9.49
N GLU A 68 12.37 1.98 10.81
CA GLU A 68 12.81 0.97 11.79
C GLU A 68 11.78 -0.16 11.89
N ALA A 69 10.50 0.19 12.02
CA ALA A 69 9.39 -0.76 11.99
C ALA A 69 9.36 -1.54 10.67
N TYR A 70 9.56 -0.86 9.54
CA TYR A 70 9.64 -1.50 8.23
C TYR A 70 10.72 -2.58 8.15
N LYS A 71 11.95 -2.26 8.58
CA LYS A 71 13.06 -3.22 8.56
C LYS A 71 12.79 -4.46 9.40
N LYS A 72 12.05 -4.33 10.50
CA LYS A 72 11.71 -5.45 11.39
C LYS A 72 10.59 -6.32 10.83
N LEU A 73 9.57 -5.70 10.22
CA LEU A 73 8.33 -6.39 9.86
C LEU A 73 8.27 -6.87 8.42
N LYS A 74 9.06 -6.29 7.49
CA LYS A 74 8.93 -6.59 6.06
C LYS A 74 9.06 -8.07 5.69
N GLY A 75 9.80 -8.86 6.46
CA GLY A 75 9.95 -10.30 6.23
C GLY A 75 8.67 -11.10 6.42
N ASP A 76 7.71 -10.58 7.19
CA ASP A 76 6.45 -11.27 7.53
C ASP A 76 5.28 -10.83 6.63
N LEU A 77 5.47 -9.79 5.81
CA LEU A 77 4.42 -9.18 4.98
C LEU A 77 4.11 -9.98 3.71
N GLY A 78 4.93 -10.98 3.38
CA GLY A 78 4.77 -11.84 2.20
C GLY A 78 5.82 -11.56 1.13
N ARG A 79 5.48 -11.86 -0.13
CA ARG A 79 6.37 -11.65 -1.28
C ARG A 79 6.27 -10.20 -1.73
N GLU A 80 7.38 -9.49 -1.76
CA GLU A 80 7.45 -8.16 -2.36
C GLU A 80 7.23 -8.25 -3.88
N VAL A 81 6.42 -7.35 -4.42
CA VAL A 81 6.10 -7.28 -5.86
C VAL A 81 6.40 -5.90 -6.40
N SER A 82 6.83 -5.85 -7.67
CA SER A 82 7.08 -4.58 -8.36
C SER A 82 5.79 -3.95 -8.89
N GLU A 83 5.83 -2.66 -9.23
CA GLU A 83 4.71 -1.98 -9.89
C GLU A 83 4.42 -2.63 -11.25
N GLU A 84 5.45 -3.06 -11.98
CA GLU A 84 5.32 -3.71 -13.29
C GLU A 84 4.59 -5.05 -13.21
N GLU A 85 4.85 -5.85 -12.17
CA GLU A 85 4.14 -7.11 -11.92
C GLU A 85 2.64 -6.86 -11.69
N LEU A 86 2.28 -5.77 -11.00
CA LEU A 86 0.88 -5.35 -10.83
C LEU A 86 0.23 -4.84 -12.12
N VAL A 87 1.00 -4.27 -13.04
CA VAL A 87 0.45 -3.84 -14.33
C VAL A 87 0.16 -5.05 -15.22
N GLN A 88 1.02 -6.08 -15.19
CA GLN A 88 0.91 -7.25 -16.06
C GLN A 88 -0.19 -8.26 -15.68
N ALA A 89 -0.62 -8.28 -14.41
CA ALA A 89 -1.74 -9.12 -13.97
C ALA A 89 -3.11 -8.40 -14.01
N ASN A 90 -3.19 -7.22 -14.66
CA ASN A 90 -4.44 -6.57 -15.10
C ASN A 90 -4.71 -6.83 -16.58
#